data_AF-A0A5C0DX29-F1
#
_entry.id   AF-A0A5C0DX29-F1
#
_cell.length_a   1.000
_cell.length_b   1.000
_cell.length_c   1.000
_cell.angle_alpha   90.00
_cell.angle_beta   90.00
_cell.angle_gamma   90.00
#
_symmetry.space_group_name_H-M   'P 1'
#
loop_
_entity.id
_entity.type
_entity.pdbx_description
1 polymer ?
#
loop_
_entity_poly.entity_id
_entity_poly.type
_entity_poly.pdbx_seq_one_letter_code
_entity_poly.pdbx_strand_id
1 'polypeptide(L)'
;MANPEHLAILKQGVEVWNNWRLKTNLLIPNLIRSDLSGANLIGANLIGANLSEANLSEANLTRANLIGADLIGTNLRRANLIGTNLRRANLIFANLRGADLRWADLNGANLFLSQVIGTNFHNATLTGAYIKDWLLNSSTNLDGVMCEYVYLDDKKPERRPINGNFAPGEFANLYKKIIENIDLILSKTPQNDNNINNQGIQFYSNSTIHTWERLRFRSKTEIKIAEALDRTEVLFVPNSLARLTTPKGRENKEADFLICYKGKWGVLEVDGPYHTAERRVEEQERERIFKINGIKVVERFDAERCYNNPDEVVQEFFKMIEIGYS
;
A
#
# COMPACT_ATOMS: atom_id res chain seq x y z
N MET A 1 5.96 16.36 -11.83
CA MET A 1 6.07 15.59 -13.10
C MET A 1 7.54 15.24 -13.29
N ALA A 2 7.84 14.09 -13.93
CA ALA A 2 9.21 13.68 -14.23
C ALA A 2 9.94 14.74 -15.08
N ASN A 3 11.26 14.78 -14.96
CA ASN A 3 12.07 15.56 -15.90
C ASN A 3 12.09 14.79 -17.25
N PRO A 4 11.61 15.40 -18.36
CA PRO A 4 11.49 14.72 -19.63
C PRO A 4 12.84 14.33 -20.24
N GLU A 5 13.91 15.10 -20.00
CA GLU A 5 15.26 14.79 -20.46
C GLU A 5 15.79 13.55 -19.74
N HIS A 6 15.66 13.49 -18.41
CA HIS A 6 16.10 12.32 -17.64
C HIS A 6 15.37 11.06 -18.09
N LEU A 7 14.05 11.14 -18.27
CA LEU A 7 13.26 9.99 -18.74
C LEU A 7 13.66 9.57 -20.15
N ALA A 8 13.91 10.53 -21.06
CA ALA A 8 14.35 10.24 -22.43
C ALA A 8 15.74 9.59 -22.46
N ILE A 9 16.67 10.00 -21.60
CA ILE A 9 18.00 9.38 -21.49
C ILE A 9 17.87 7.96 -20.94
N LEU A 10 17.07 7.74 -19.90
CA LEU A 10 16.87 6.39 -19.35
C LEU A 10 16.26 5.44 -20.38
N LYS A 11 15.29 5.92 -21.18
CA LYS A 11 14.64 5.15 -22.24
C LYS A 11 15.56 4.80 -23.42
N GLN A 12 16.71 5.46 -23.56
CA GLN A 12 17.74 5.07 -24.55
C GLN A 12 18.55 3.84 -24.11
N GLY A 13 18.40 3.40 -22.86
CA GLY A 13 19.04 2.18 -22.34
C GLY A 13 20.00 2.45 -21.20
N VAL A 14 20.28 1.40 -20.43
CA VAL A 14 21.05 1.48 -19.18
C VAL A 14 22.49 1.96 -19.40
N GLU A 15 23.12 1.60 -20.53
CA GLU A 15 24.48 2.07 -20.84
C GLU A 15 24.54 3.58 -21.03
N VAL A 16 23.59 4.13 -21.81
CA VAL A 16 23.47 5.57 -22.05
C VAL A 16 23.18 6.29 -20.72
N TRP A 17 22.25 5.74 -19.94
CA TRP A 17 21.94 6.25 -18.61
C TRP A 17 23.15 6.29 -17.68
N ASN A 18 23.86 5.18 -17.55
CA ASN A 18 25.01 5.07 -16.66
C ASN A 18 26.15 6.00 -17.11
N ASN A 19 26.39 6.14 -18.41
CA ASN A 19 27.35 7.11 -18.95
C ASN A 19 26.94 8.55 -18.67
N TRP A 20 25.65 8.88 -18.75
CA TRP A 20 25.14 10.18 -18.35
C TRP A 20 25.36 10.43 -16.86
N ARG A 21 25.04 9.46 -15.99
CA ARG A 21 25.24 9.54 -14.54
C ARG A 21 26.69 9.78 -14.13
N LEU A 22 27.65 9.19 -14.85
CA LEU A 22 29.08 9.43 -14.62
C LEU A 22 29.46 10.90 -14.86
N LYS A 23 28.81 11.57 -15.81
CA LYS A 23 29.05 12.99 -16.13
C LYS A 23 28.26 13.94 -15.25
N THR A 24 27.16 13.47 -14.63
CA THR A 24 26.19 14.29 -13.88
C THR A 24 26.06 13.88 -12.41
N ASN A 25 27.16 13.46 -11.76
CA ASN A 25 27.12 12.86 -10.42
C ASN A 25 26.50 13.73 -9.31
N LEU A 26 26.34 15.04 -9.51
CA LEU A 26 25.67 15.96 -8.57
C LEU A 26 24.17 16.13 -8.86
N LEU A 27 23.66 15.68 -10.01
CA LEU A 27 22.24 15.77 -10.33
C LEU A 27 21.47 14.63 -9.68
N ILE A 28 20.37 14.99 -9.03
CA ILE A 28 19.36 14.05 -8.52
C ILE A 28 18.41 13.72 -9.67
N PRO A 29 18.34 12.46 -10.15
CA PRO A 29 17.44 12.10 -11.23
C PRO A 29 15.98 12.25 -10.79
N ASN A 30 15.22 13.10 -11.47
CA ASN A 30 13.78 13.20 -11.29
C ASN A 30 13.00 12.36 -12.32
N LEU A 31 12.43 11.25 -11.86
CA LEU A 31 11.62 10.28 -12.59
C LEU A 31 10.23 10.08 -11.93
N ILE A 32 9.75 11.08 -11.16
CA ILE A 32 8.48 11.01 -10.42
C ILE A 32 7.29 10.75 -11.35
N ARG A 33 6.40 9.82 -10.99
CA ARG A 33 5.22 9.43 -11.78
C ARG A 33 5.54 8.98 -13.22
N SER A 34 6.76 8.54 -13.49
CA SER A 34 7.11 8.02 -14.81
C SER A 34 6.53 6.62 -15.01
N ASP A 35 6.20 6.28 -16.26
CA ASP A 35 5.90 4.91 -16.65
C ASP A 35 7.17 4.23 -17.17
N LEU A 36 7.63 3.28 -16.37
CA LEU A 36 8.78 2.40 -16.57
C LEU A 36 8.36 0.94 -16.40
N SER A 37 7.07 0.62 -16.60
CA SER A 37 6.57 -0.74 -16.54
C SER A 37 7.29 -1.64 -17.56
N GLY A 38 7.68 -2.84 -17.14
CA GLY A 38 8.44 -3.78 -17.95
C GLY A 38 9.84 -3.31 -18.38
N ALA A 39 10.33 -2.16 -17.88
CA ALA A 39 11.61 -1.61 -18.32
C ALA A 39 12.79 -2.52 -17.96
N ASN A 40 13.75 -2.66 -18.87
CA ASN A 40 15.02 -3.32 -18.59
C ASN A 40 16.01 -2.32 -17.98
N LEU A 41 16.21 -2.42 -16.67
CA LEU A 41 17.03 -1.53 -15.84
C LEU A 41 18.15 -2.30 -15.12
N ILE A 42 18.59 -3.44 -15.68
CA ILE A 42 19.64 -4.27 -15.10
C ILE A 42 20.91 -3.43 -14.91
N GLY A 43 21.40 -3.34 -13.67
CA GLY A 43 22.62 -2.59 -13.35
C GLY A 43 22.50 -1.07 -13.48
N ALA A 44 21.29 -0.51 -13.58
CA ALA A 44 21.11 0.93 -13.69
C ALA A 44 21.56 1.67 -12.43
N ASN A 45 22.32 2.76 -12.59
CA ASN A 45 22.71 3.67 -11.52
C ASN A 45 21.59 4.69 -11.25
N LEU A 46 20.70 4.35 -10.33
CA LEU A 46 19.56 5.17 -9.89
C LEU A 46 19.79 5.74 -8.48
N ILE A 47 21.05 5.93 -8.05
CA ILE A 47 21.39 6.48 -6.74
C ILE A 47 20.69 7.82 -6.54
N GLY A 48 19.95 7.95 -5.44
CA GLY A 48 19.22 9.16 -5.06
C GLY A 48 18.06 9.54 -5.98
N ALA A 49 17.73 8.73 -7.00
CA ALA A 49 16.67 9.07 -7.94
C ALA A 49 15.32 9.24 -7.23
N ASN A 50 14.57 10.27 -7.61
CA ASN A 50 13.17 10.41 -7.24
C ASN A 50 12.31 9.62 -8.24
N LEU A 51 11.81 8.48 -7.76
CA LEU A 51 10.93 7.54 -8.45
C LEU A 51 9.55 7.46 -7.76
N SER A 52 9.22 8.46 -6.92
CA SER A 52 7.98 8.49 -6.18
C SER A 52 6.78 8.42 -7.14
N GLU A 53 5.82 7.57 -6.81
CA GLU A 53 4.63 7.25 -7.61
C GLU A 53 4.93 6.75 -9.04
N ALA A 54 6.16 6.36 -9.37
CA ALA A 54 6.48 5.77 -10.67
C ALA A 54 5.88 4.37 -10.81
N ASN A 55 5.57 3.98 -12.05
CA ASN A 55 5.20 2.62 -12.38
C ASN A 55 6.44 1.84 -12.83
N LEU A 56 6.91 0.91 -12.01
CA LEU A 56 8.00 -0.04 -12.26
C LEU A 56 7.49 -1.49 -12.19
N SER A 57 6.17 -1.70 -12.39
CA SER A 57 5.61 -3.05 -12.42
C SER A 57 6.28 -3.89 -13.51
N GLU A 58 6.62 -5.13 -13.17
CA GLU A 58 7.29 -6.09 -14.05
C GLU A 58 8.65 -5.63 -14.61
N ALA A 59 9.21 -4.52 -14.12
CA ALA A 59 10.53 -4.03 -14.53
C ALA A 59 11.65 -4.95 -14.02
N ASN A 60 12.73 -5.04 -14.79
CA ASN A 60 13.92 -5.79 -14.40
C ASN A 60 15.00 -4.84 -13.86
N LEU A 61 15.14 -4.78 -12.54
CA LEU A 61 16.09 -3.98 -11.78
C LEU A 61 17.24 -4.83 -11.21
N THR A 62 17.48 -6.02 -11.76
CA THR A 62 18.54 -6.92 -11.28
C THR A 62 19.86 -6.17 -11.15
N ARG A 63 20.48 -6.21 -9.96
CA ARG A 63 21.75 -5.53 -9.63
C ARG A 63 21.76 -4.01 -9.87
N ALA A 64 20.60 -3.37 -10.02
CA ALA A 64 20.50 -1.91 -10.07
C ALA A 64 20.96 -1.29 -8.73
N ASN A 65 21.43 -0.05 -8.80
CA ASN A 65 21.86 0.71 -7.64
C ASN A 65 20.88 1.84 -7.33
N LEU A 66 20.09 1.67 -6.28
CA LEU A 66 19.03 2.56 -5.80
C LEU A 66 19.35 3.12 -4.41
N ILE A 67 20.63 3.23 -4.03
CA ILE A 67 21.02 3.80 -2.73
C ILE A 67 20.36 5.18 -2.55
N GLY A 68 19.61 5.34 -1.46
CA GLY A 68 18.96 6.61 -1.12
C GLY A 68 17.89 7.08 -2.10
N ALA A 69 17.43 6.23 -3.02
CA ALA A 69 16.35 6.58 -3.95
C ALA A 69 15.03 6.82 -3.20
N ASP A 70 14.23 7.76 -3.69
CA ASP A 70 12.89 8.03 -3.21
C ASP A 70 11.87 7.22 -4.02
N LEU A 71 11.23 6.24 -3.39
CA LEU A 71 10.33 5.25 -3.99
C LEU A 71 8.95 5.28 -3.30
N ILE A 72 8.52 6.45 -2.82
CA ILE A 72 7.25 6.57 -2.10
C ILE A 72 6.11 6.23 -3.05
N GLY A 73 5.26 5.28 -2.67
CA GLY A 73 4.09 4.89 -3.47
C GLY A 73 4.42 4.32 -4.85
N THR A 74 5.68 3.94 -5.11
CA THR A 74 6.08 3.35 -6.38
C THR A 74 5.42 1.98 -6.56
N ASN A 75 4.92 1.70 -7.76
CA ASN A 75 4.42 0.38 -8.13
C ASN A 75 5.59 -0.50 -8.58
N LEU A 76 5.98 -1.48 -7.77
CA LEU A 76 7.02 -2.49 -8.04
C LEU A 76 6.42 -3.90 -8.17
N ARG A 77 5.12 -4.01 -8.47
CA ARG A 77 4.43 -5.30 -8.57
C ARG A 77 5.15 -6.21 -9.55
N ARG A 78 5.51 -7.42 -9.11
CA ARG A 78 6.25 -8.43 -9.91
C ARG A 78 7.58 -7.94 -10.50
N ALA A 79 8.16 -6.86 -9.99
CA ALA A 79 9.46 -6.40 -10.43
C ALA A 79 10.56 -7.40 -10.02
N ASN A 80 11.58 -7.55 -10.86
CA ASN A 80 12.77 -8.32 -10.54
C ASN A 80 13.84 -7.40 -9.94
N LEU A 81 14.07 -7.52 -8.63
CA LEU A 81 14.99 -6.73 -7.81
C LEU A 81 16.13 -7.60 -7.26
N ILE A 82 16.48 -8.68 -7.97
CA ILE A 82 17.53 -9.61 -7.55
C ILE A 82 18.86 -8.87 -7.41
N GLY A 83 19.47 -8.94 -6.22
CA GLY A 83 20.77 -8.31 -5.93
C GLY A 83 20.77 -6.78 -6.05
N THR A 84 19.61 -6.13 -6.06
CA THR A 84 19.51 -4.66 -6.12
C THR A 84 20.03 -4.05 -4.82
N ASN A 85 20.74 -2.93 -4.94
CA ASN A 85 21.19 -2.15 -3.78
C ASN A 85 20.16 -1.07 -3.45
N LEU A 86 19.38 -1.27 -2.39
CA LEU A 86 18.31 -0.39 -1.89
C LEU A 86 18.70 0.26 -0.55
N ARG A 87 19.99 0.32 -0.21
CA ARG A 87 20.42 0.88 1.08
C ARG A 87 19.88 2.29 1.26
N ARG A 88 19.26 2.56 2.40
CA ARG A 88 18.66 3.86 2.74
C ARG A 88 17.61 4.38 1.75
N ALA A 89 17.09 3.53 0.86
CA ALA A 89 16.01 3.91 -0.03
C ALA A 89 14.70 4.11 0.75
N ASN A 90 13.83 4.96 0.22
CA ASN A 90 12.57 5.31 0.85
C ASN A 90 11.39 4.62 0.12
N LEU A 91 10.94 3.48 0.62
CA LEU A 91 9.86 2.65 0.04
C LEU A 91 8.53 2.79 0.80
N ILE A 92 8.28 3.93 1.44
CA ILE A 92 6.99 4.16 2.13
C ILE A 92 5.84 3.97 1.13
N PHE A 93 4.81 3.20 1.50
CA PHE A 93 3.66 2.89 0.63
C PHE A 93 3.98 2.17 -0.69
N ALA A 94 5.21 1.70 -0.92
CA ALA A 94 5.55 1.02 -2.17
C ALA A 94 4.77 -0.30 -2.30
N ASN A 95 4.35 -0.61 -3.54
CA ASN A 95 3.70 -1.88 -3.86
C ASN A 95 4.73 -2.89 -4.39
N LEU A 96 5.21 -3.78 -3.53
CA LEU A 96 6.18 -4.84 -3.85
C LEU A 96 5.50 -6.20 -4.10
N ARG A 97 4.18 -6.24 -4.33
CA ARG A 97 3.43 -7.50 -4.42
C ARG A 97 4.02 -8.42 -5.49
N GLY A 98 4.43 -9.62 -5.08
CA GLY A 98 5.04 -10.61 -5.97
C GLY A 98 6.43 -10.23 -6.52
N ALA A 99 7.07 -9.18 -6.02
CA ALA A 99 8.41 -8.80 -6.44
C ALA A 99 9.48 -9.79 -5.94
N ASP A 100 10.59 -9.88 -6.67
CA ASP A 100 11.72 -10.75 -6.33
C ASP A 100 12.90 -9.92 -5.81
N LEU A 101 13.09 -9.86 -4.49
CA LEU A 101 14.19 -9.17 -3.81
C LEU A 101 15.28 -10.13 -3.33
N ARG A 102 15.43 -11.30 -3.94
CA ARG A 102 16.49 -12.23 -3.52
C ARG A 102 17.86 -11.55 -3.57
N TRP A 103 18.64 -11.73 -2.51
CA TRP A 103 19.97 -11.13 -2.35
C TRP A 103 20.03 -9.58 -2.41
N ALA A 104 18.89 -8.88 -2.31
CA ALA A 104 18.88 -7.41 -2.29
C ALA A 104 19.43 -6.86 -0.96
N ASP A 105 20.08 -5.69 -1.01
CA ASP A 105 20.55 -4.98 0.18
C ASP A 105 19.58 -3.83 0.51
N LEU A 106 18.73 -4.02 1.54
CA LEU A 106 17.79 -3.02 2.06
C LEU A 106 18.27 -2.39 3.38
N ASN A 107 19.57 -2.41 3.67
CA ASN A 107 20.08 -1.86 4.93
C ASN A 107 19.68 -0.40 5.11
N GLY A 108 19.02 -0.09 6.22
CA GLY A 108 18.56 1.27 6.52
C GLY A 108 17.42 1.79 5.64
N ALA A 109 16.82 0.95 4.78
CA ALA A 109 15.69 1.35 3.95
C ALA A 109 14.44 1.62 4.80
N ASN A 110 13.57 2.52 4.33
CA ASN A 110 12.28 2.77 4.95
C ASN A 110 11.19 1.98 4.22
N LEU A 111 10.55 1.02 4.89
CA LEU A 111 9.49 0.18 4.34
C LEU A 111 8.18 0.34 5.11
N PHE A 112 7.96 1.51 5.74
CA PHE A 112 6.73 1.80 6.44
C PHE A 112 5.52 1.71 5.50
N LEU A 113 4.50 0.93 5.90
CA LEU A 113 3.27 0.71 5.12
C LEU A 113 3.49 0.17 3.69
N SER A 114 4.62 -0.48 3.41
CA SER A 114 4.83 -1.12 2.12
C SER A 114 4.02 -2.41 1.98
N GLN A 115 3.50 -2.68 0.78
CA GLN A 115 2.81 -3.93 0.45
C GLN A 115 3.80 -4.98 -0.02
N VAL A 116 4.03 -6.03 0.76
CA VAL A 116 5.03 -7.07 0.50
C VAL A 116 4.41 -8.47 0.34
N ILE A 117 3.14 -8.53 -0.05
CA ILE A 117 2.39 -9.76 -0.28
C ILE A 117 3.06 -10.57 -1.40
N GLY A 118 3.44 -11.82 -1.12
CA GLY A 118 4.06 -12.69 -2.13
C GLY A 118 5.46 -12.27 -2.55
N THR A 119 6.05 -11.28 -1.87
CA THR A 119 7.40 -10.79 -2.15
C THR A 119 8.44 -11.81 -1.68
N ASN A 120 9.49 -12.02 -2.47
CA ASN A 120 10.56 -12.93 -2.15
C ASN A 120 11.79 -12.18 -1.60
N PHE A 121 12.03 -12.27 -0.29
CA PHE A 121 13.20 -11.68 0.37
C PHE A 121 14.32 -12.70 0.62
N HIS A 122 14.34 -13.84 -0.06
CA HIS A 122 15.30 -14.89 0.27
C HIS A 122 16.76 -14.40 0.15
N ASN A 123 17.52 -14.52 1.24
CA ASN A 123 18.88 -13.96 1.42
C ASN A 123 19.00 -12.43 1.25
N ALA A 124 17.91 -11.67 1.32
CA ALA A 124 17.96 -10.22 1.38
C ALA A 124 18.51 -9.74 2.74
N THR A 125 19.12 -8.55 2.75
CA THR A 125 19.61 -7.92 3.99
C THR A 125 18.69 -6.78 4.41
N LEU A 126 18.23 -6.76 5.66
CA LEU A 126 17.28 -5.77 6.19
C LEU A 126 17.79 -5.05 7.45
N THR A 127 19.08 -5.16 7.79
CA THR A 127 19.62 -4.55 9.01
C THR A 127 19.44 -3.03 9.04
N GLY A 128 18.86 -2.55 10.13
CA GLY A 128 18.54 -1.14 10.36
C GLY A 128 17.41 -0.60 9.49
N ALA A 129 16.68 -1.44 8.75
CA ALA A 129 15.50 -1.00 8.02
C ALA A 129 14.39 -0.51 8.98
N TYR A 130 13.59 0.45 8.54
CA TYR A 130 12.36 0.85 9.25
C TYR A 130 11.21 -0.01 8.73
N ILE A 131 10.71 -0.91 9.59
CA ILE A 131 9.63 -1.83 9.25
C ILE A 131 8.51 -1.68 10.26
N LYS A 132 7.43 -1.05 9.83
CA LYS A 132 6.19 -0.95 10.58
C LYS A 132 5.01 -1.00 9.63
N ASP A 133 3.96 -1.67 10.07
CA ASP A 133 2.70 -1.84 9.33
C ASP A 133 2.90 -2.44 7.92
N TRP A 134 3.82 -3.41 7.80
CA TRP A 134 3.92 -4.23 6.58
C TRP A 134 2.60 -4.92 6.27
N LEU A 135 2.22 -4.89 5.00
CA LEU A 135 1.11 -5.69 4.49
C LEU A 135 1.69 -6.94 3.85
N LEU A 136 1.67 -8.05 4.58
CA LEU A 136 2.27 -9.35 4.20
C LEU A 136 1.28 -10.50 4.44
N ASN A 137 1.57 -11.68 3.87
CA ASN A 137 0.80 -12.91 4.12
C ASN A 137 1.71 -14.14 4.01
N SER A 138 1.13 -15.33 4.09
CA SER A 138 1.84 -16.62 3.99
C SER A 138 2.58 -16.86 2.67
N SER A 139 2.38 -16.06 1.63
CA SER A 139 3.17 -16.14 0.39
C SER A 139 4.43 -15.28 0.42
N THR A 140 4.61 -14.40 1.40
CA THR A 140 5.83 -13.60 1.56
C THR A 140 6.97 -14.50 2.06
N ASN A 141 8.04 -14.63 1.28
CA ASN A 141 9.19 -15.47 1.62
C ASN A 141 10.25 -14.66 2.37
N LEU A 142 10.55 -15.06 3.60
CA LEU A 142 11.57 -14.45 4.48
C LEU A 142 12.74 -15.40 4.79
N ASP A 143 12.82 -16.54 4.11
CA ASP A 143 13.83 -17.56 4.38
C ASP A 143 15.23 -17.03 4.12
N GLY A 144 16.16 -17.20 5.06
CA GLY A 144 17.54 -16.75 4.91
C GLY A 144 17.72 -15.23 4.95
N VAL A 145 16.68 -14.45 5.26
CA VAL A 145 16.82 -13.01 5.49
C VAL A 145 17.88 -12.75 6.57
N MET A 146 18.84 -11.90 6.22
CA MET A 146 19.88 -11.43 7.13
C MET A 146 19.42 -10.11 7.74
N CYS A 147 19.15 -10.10 9.04
CA CYS A 147 18.69 -8.89 9.72
C CYS A 147 19.17 -8.93 11.17
N GLU A 148 20.01 -7.97 11.56
CA GLU A 148 20.49 -7.86 12.95
C GLU A 148 19.52 -7.07 13.82
N TYR A 149 18.89 -6.03 13.27
CA TYR A 149 17.87 -5.24 13.96
C TYR A 149 17.04 -4.44 12.96
N VAL A 150 15.86 -3.98 13.39
CA VAL A 150 14.98 -3.07 12.64
C VAL A 150 14.50 -1.93 13.53
N TYR A 151 14.13 -0.80 12.93
CA TYR A 151 13.42 0.28 13.62
C TYR A 151 11.91 0.13 13.44
N LEU A 152 11.14 0.65 14.39
CA LEU A 152 9.68 0.70 14.43
C LEU A 152 9.13 2.13 14.51
N ASP A 153 10.01 3.14 14.51
CA ASP A 153 9.62 4.55 14.51
C ASP A 153 10.57 5.35 13.61
N ASP A 154 10.04 6.40 12.97
CA ASP A 154 10.75 7.23 12.00
C ASP A 154 11.86 8.05 12.67
N LYS A 155 11.69 8.41 13.95
CA LYS A 155 12.70 9.04 14.80
C LYS A 155 13.82 8.08 15.23
N LYS A 156 13.67 6.79 14.96
CA LYS A 156 14.60 5.69 15.33
C LYS A 156 14.83 5.41 16.84
N PRO A 157 14.01 5.84 17.81
CA PRO A 157 14.22 5.45 19.21
C PRO A 157 13.77 4.01 19.48
N GLU A 158 12.78 3.52 18.75
CA GLU A 158 12.19 2.20 18.97
C GLU A 158 12.77 1.20 17.97
N ARG A 159 13.61 0.27 18.44
CA ARG A 159 14.22 -0.78 17.62
C ARG A 159 13.90 -2.18 18.15
N ARG A 160 13.97 -3.18 17.28
CA ARG A 160 13.91 -4.60 17.63
C ARG A 160 15.13 -5.36 17.09
N PRO A 161 15.74 -6.26 17.88
CA PRO A 161 15.51 -6.43 19.31
C PRO A 161 15.93 -5.16 20.06
N ILE A 162 15.34 -4.89 21.23
CA ILE A 162 15.64 -3.68 22.01
C ILE A 162 17.14 -3.59 22.29
N ASN A 163 17.74 -4.72 22.70
CA ASN A 163 19.17 -4.89 22.95
C ASN A 163 19.72 -6.04 22.10
N GLY A 164 21.02 -5.97 21.73
CA GLY A 164 21.68 -7.00 20.92
C GLY A 164 21.22 -7.06 19.47
N ASN A 165 21.44 -8.23 18.84
CA ASN A 165 21.06 -8.51 17.46
C ASN A 165 20.11 -9.71 17.45
N PHE A 166 19.22 -9.76 16.45
CA PHE A 166 18.47 -10.97 16.14
C PHE A 166 19.44 -12.13 15.89
N ALA A 167 19.12 -13.30 16.42
CA ALA A 167 19.79 -14.54 16.02
C ALA A 167 19.41 -14.90 14.57
N PRO A 168 20.21 -15.74 13.87
CA PRO A 168 19.86 -16.23 12.54
C PRO A 168 18.44 -16.80 12.49
N GLY A 169 17.63 -16.29 11.56
CA GLY A 169 16.23 -16.70 11.37
C GLY A 169 15.22 -16.14 12.39
N GLU A 170 15.66 -15.47 13.46
CA GLU A 170 14.76 -14.92 14.48
C GLU A 170 13.83 -13.84 13.89
N PHE A 171 14.37 -12.96 13.04
CA PHE A 171 13.59 -11.98 12.30
C PHE A 171 12.48 -12.66 11.47
N ALA A 172 12.83 -13.67 10.68
CA ALA A 172 11.86 -14.38 9.84
C ALA A 172 10.78 -15.06 10.68
N ASN A 173 11.17 -15.67 11.81
CA ASN A 173 10.24 -16.30 12.75
C ASN A 173 9.29 -15.30 13.42
N LEU A 174 9.75 -14.09 13.73
CA LEU A 174 8.90 -13.03 14.28
C LEU A 174 7.74 -12.72 13.31
N TYR A 175 8.06 -12.48 12.04
CA TYR A 175 7.04 -12.17 11.03
C TYR A 175 6.24 -13.39 10.61
N LYS A 176 6.82 -14.59 10.62
CA LYS A 176 6.07 -15.84 10.42
C LYS A 176 5.01 -16.02 11.50
N LYS A 177 5.31 -15.76 12.77
CA LYS A 177 4.29 -15.77 13.86
C LYS A 177 3.23 -14.70 13.66
N ILE A 178 3.61 -13.51 13.16
CA ILE A 178 2.64 -12.44 12.84
C ILE A 178 1.72 -12.91 11.70
N ILE A 179 2.27 -13.49 10.63
CA ILE A 179 1.51 -14.06 9.52
C ILE A 179 0.62 -15.19 10.00
N GLU A 180 1.15 -16.14 10.75
CA GLU A 180 0.39 -17.26 11.31
C GLU A 180 -0.71 -16.74 12.22
N ASN A 181 -0.48 -15.72 13.05
CA ASN A 181 -1.52 -15.13 13.88
C ASN A 181 -2.55 -14.36 13.05
N ILE A 182 -2.15 -13.63 12.01
CA ILE A 182 -3.07 -12.97 11.09
C ILE A 182 -3.90 -14.02 10.36
N ASP A 183 -3.26 -15.01 9.76
CA ASP A 183 -3.90 -16.12 9.05
C ASP A 183 -4.75 -16.97 10.00
N LEU A 184 -4.37 -17.15 11.28
CA LEU A 184 -5.12 -17.86 12.31
C LEU A 184 -6.28 -17.03 12.85
N ILE A 185 -6.15 -15.71 12.98
CA ILE A 185 -7.27 -14.81 13.28
C ILE A 185 -8.26 -14.83 12.10
N LEU A 186 -7.75 -14.87 10.86
CA LEU A 186 -8.57 -14.97 9.65
C LEU A 186 -9.16 -16.39 9.44
N SER A 187 -8.49 -17.45 9.88
CA SER A 187 -8.91 -18.86 9.71
C SER A 187 -9.69 -19.43 10.90
N LYS A 188 -9.49 -18.90 12.11
CA LYS A 188 -10.34 -19.11 13.30
C LYS A 188 -11.54 -18.18 13.31
N THR A 189 -11.96 -17.73 12.14
CA THR A 189 -13.34 -17.28 11.91
C THR A 189 -14.17 -18.44 11.35
N PRO A 190 -14.58 -19.46 12.15
CA PRO A 190 -15.87 -20.07 11.96
C PRO A 190 -16.96 -19.01 12.18
N GLN A 191 -18.10 -19.26 11.56
CA GLN A 191 -19.27 -18.39 11.38
C GLN A 191 -19.90 -17.71 12.62
N ASN A 192 -19.30 -17.71 13.81
CA ASN A 192 -20.06 -17.39 15.04
C ASN A 192 -19.38 -16.56 16.14
N ASP A 193 -18.27 -15.85 15.92
CA ASP A 193 -17.85 -14.86 16.93
C ASP A 193 -17.43 -13.50 16.35
N ASN A 194 -18.11 -12.49 16.86
CA ASN A 194 -17.95 -11.08 16.57
C ASN A 194 -16.65 -10.56 17.20
N ASN A 195 -15.99 -9.64 16.51
CA ASN A 195 -14.86 -8.81 16.97
C ASN A 195 -13.47 -9.43 16.81
N ILE A 196 -12.92 -9.41 15.59
CA ILE A 196 -11.74 -8.60 15.22
C ILE A 196 -11.42 -8.91 13.75
N ASN A 197 -11.86 -8.03 12.85
CA ASN A 197 -11.15 -7.72 11.62
C ASN A 197 -11.04 -6.19 11.56
N ASN A 198 -10.12 -5.64 10.77
CA ASN A 198 -9.97 -4.17 10.63
C ASN A 198 -11.16 -3.52 9.88
N GLN A 199 -12.19 -4.32 9.56
CA GLN A 199 -13.43 -3.86 8.95
C GLN A 199 -14.49 -3.71 10.06
N GLY A 200 -15.07 -2.52 10.19
CA GLY A 200 -16.03 -2.12 11.22
C GLY A 200 -17.40 -2.76 11.18
N ILE A 201 -17.56 -3.88 10.47
CA ILE A 201 -18.87 -4.49 10.25
C ILE A 201 -19.44 -4.96 11.61
N GLN A 202 -20.49 -4.28 12.07
CA GLN A 202 -21.29 -4.75 13.20
C GLN A 202 -22.23 -5.86 12.72
N PHE A 203 -22.19 -7.00 13.42
CA PHE A 203 -22.98 -8.17 13.07
C PHE A 203 -24.31 -8.13 13.83
N TYR A 204 -25.39 -7.83 13.12
CA TYR A 204 -26.72 -8.24 13.55
C TYR A 204 -26.88 -9.72 13.24
N SER A 205 -27.41 -10.51 14.18
CA SER A 205 -27.45 -11.98 14.14
C SER A 205 -28.18 -12.60 12.94
N ASN A 206 -28.83 -11.79 12.09
CA ASN A 206 -29.66 -12.23 10.97
C ASN A 206 -29.20 -11.74 9.58
N SER A 207 -28.04 -11.07 9.46
CA SER A 207 -27.56 -10.51 8.19
C SER A 207 -26.63 -11.48 7.45
N THR A 208 -26.84 -11.66 6.13
CA THR A 208 -25.94 -12.47 5.29
C THR A 208 -24.64 -11.71 5.07
N ILE A 209 -23.50 -12.32 5.42
CA ILE A 209 -22.17 -11.76 5.16
C ILE A 209 -21.68 -12.30 3.83
N HIS A 210 -21.15 -11.42 2.98
CA HIS A 210 -20.51 -11.79 1.73
C HIS A 210 -18.98 -11.67 1.86
N THR A 211 -18.24 -12.50 1.13
CA THR A 211 -16.77 -12.54 1.19
C THR A 211 -16.14 -12.53 -0.21
N TRP A 212 -15.08 -11.75 -0.39
CA TRP A 212 -14.25 -11.72 -1.60
C TRP A 212 -12.81 -11.39 -1.23
N GLU A 213 -11.82 -12.11 -1.77
CA GLU A 213 -10.38 -11.96 -1.45
C GLU A 213 -10.07 -11.90 0.07
N ARG A 214 -10.80 -12.70 0.86
CA ARG A 214 -10.75 -12.77 2.34
C ARG A 214 -11.21 -11.50 3.06
N LEU A 215 -11.82 -10.54 2.36
CA LEU A 215 -12.50 -9.35 2.90
C LEU A 215 -14.00 -9.62 3.05
N ARG A 216 -14.63 -9.03 4.08
CA ARG A 216 -16.06 -9.13 4.38
C ARG A 216 -16.82 -7.91 3.85
N PHE A 217 -18.04 -8.16 3.39
CA PHE A 217 -18.94 -7.20 2.78
C PHE A 217 -20.38 -7.44 3.22
N ARG A 218 -21.19 -6.38 3.27
CA ARG A 218 -22.61 -6.43 3.66
C ARG A 218 -23.51 -6.76 2.48
N SER A 219 -23.02 -6.60 1.26
CA SER A 219 -23.77 -6.87 0.04
C SER A 219 -22.88 -7.39 -1.09
N LYS A 220 -23.48 -8.09 -2.05
CA LYS A 220 -22.81 -8.42 -3.32
C LYS A 220 -22.48 -7.16 -4.13
N THR A 221 -23.21 -6.06 -3.92
CA THR A 221 -22.95 -4.77 -4.55
C THR A 221 -21.61 -4.18 -4.11
N GLU A 222 -21.30 -4.22 -2.81
CA GLU A 222 -19.99 -3.78 -2.33
C GLU A 222 -18.86 -4.62 -2.96
N ILE A 223 -19.06 -5.94 -3.14
CA ILE A 223 -18.07 -6.78 -3.84
C ILE A 223 -17.84 -6.28 -5.27
N LYS A 224 -18.90 -5.88 -6.00
CA LYS A 224 -18.77 -5.34 -7.36
C LYS A 224 -17.93 -4.05 -7.41
N ILE A 225 -18.10 -3.18 -6.42
CA ILE A 225 -17.27 -1.98 -6.27
C ILE A 225 -15.83 -2.33 -5.90
N ALA A 226 -15.62 -3.29 -4.99
CA ALA A 226 -14.29 -3.75 -4.61
C ALA A 226 -13.53 -4.34 -5.82
N GLU A 227 -14.19 -5.18 -6.62
CA GLU A 227 -13.66 -5.74 -7.86
C GLU A 227 -13.30 -4.62 -8.87
N ALA A 228 -14.11 -3.56 -8.98
CA ALA A 228 -13.82 -2.43 -9.87
C ALA A 228 -12.65 -1.57 -9.37
N LEU A 229 -12.60 -1.28 -8.07
CA LEU A 229 -11.46 -0.57 -7.46
C LEU A 229 -10.16 -1.36 -7.63
N ASP A 230 -10.19 -2.67 -7.42
CA ASP A 230 -9.03 -3.55 -7.62
C ASP A 230 -8.52 -3.53 -9.06
N ARG A 231 -9.41 -3.51 -10.07
CA ARG A 231 -9.03 -3.33 -11.49
C ARG A 231 -8.31 -2.01 -11.78
N THR A 232 -8.54 -0.97 -10.97
CA THR A 232 -7.88 0.33 -11.12
C THR A 232 -6.54 0.43 -10.40
N GLU A 233 -6.17 -0.62 -9.65
CA GLU A 233 -4.95 -0.68 -8.82
C GLU A 233 -4.87 0.45 -7.75
N VAL A 234 -6.00 1.07 -7.40
CA VAL A 234 -6.06 2.08 -6.32
C VAL A 234 -5.98 1.41 -4.95
N LEU A 235 -5.35 2.07 -3.98
CA LEU A 235 -5.45 1.64 -2.59
C LEU A 235 -6.88 1.90 -2.10
N PHE A 236 -7.56 0.85 -1.65
CA PHE A 236 -8.84 0.96 -0.97
C PHE A 236 -8.90 0.06 0.27
N VAL A 237 -9.69 0.48 1.26
CA VAL A 237 -9.96 -0.27 2.49
C VAL A 237 -11.48 -0.37 2.66
N PRO A 238 -12.08 -1.53 2.39
CA PRO A 238 -13.52 -1.70 2.46
C PRO A 238 -14.00 -1.91 3.90
N ASN A 239 -15.18 -1.35 4.20
CA ASN A 239 -15.89 -1.42 5.45
C ASN A 239 -15.01 -1.06 6.65
N SER A 240 -14.19 -0.02 6.58
CA SER A 240 -13.13 0.26 7.56
C SER A 240 -13.57 1.21 8.68
N LEU A 241 -13.04 1.05 9.90
CA LEU A 241 -13.19 2.03 10.98
C LEU A 241 -12.04 3.04 10.97
N ALA A 242 -12.30 4.24 10.47
CA ALA A 242 -11.38 5.35 10.59
C ALA A 242 -11.46 5.94 12.00
N ARG A 243 -10.32 6.04 12.70
CA ARG A 243 -10.25 6.72 14.00
C ARG A 243 -10.05 8.22 13.79
N LEU A 244 -11.12 8.98 13.99
CA LEU A 244 -11.23 10.40 13.67
C LEU A 244 -11.34 11.25 14.93
N THR A 245 -10.97 12.53 14.83
CA THR A 245 -11.17 13.51 15.89
C THR A 245 -12.56 14.13 15.75
N THR A 246 -13.34 14.07 16.82
CA THR A 246 -14.67 14.69 16.95
C THR A 246 -14.66 15.72 18.08
N PRO A 247 -15.70 16.57 18.22
CA PRO A 247 -15.83 17.47 19.37
C PRO A 247 -15.85 16.77 20.73
N LYS A 248 -16.14 15.46 20.77
CA LYS A 248 -16.20 14.64 21.99
C LYS A 248 -14.94 13.79 22.21
N GLY A 249 -13.94 13.88 21.34
CA GLY A 249 -12.67 13.15 21.45
C GLY A 249 -12.37 12.28 20.22
N ARG A 250 -11.59 11.21 20.40
CA ARG A 250 -11.23 10.28 19.31
C ARG A 250 -12.28 9.19 19.20
N GLU A 251 -13.05 9.20 18.12
CA GLU A 251 -14.10 8.21 17.83
C GLU A 251 -13.78 7.41 16.57
N ASN A 252 -14.30 6.19 16.48
CA ASN A 252 -14.22 5.40 15.26
C ASN A 252 -15.47 5.70 14.41
N LYS A 253 -15.28 6.05 13.14
CA LYS A 253 -16.35 6.21 12.16
C LYS A 253 -16.11 5.26 11.00
N GLU A 254 -17.16 4.57 10.59
CA GLU A 254 -17.08 3.59 9.52
C GLU A 254 -17.16 4.27 8.15
N ALA A 255 -16.50 3.68 7.15
CA ALA A 255 -16.65 3.99 5.74
C ALA A 255 -16.84 2.69 4.95
N ASP A 256 -17.76 2.66 3.99
CA ASP A 256 -17.95 1.49 3.11
C ASP A 256 -16.71 1.26 2.27
N PHE A 257 -16.11 2.32 1.71
CA PHE A 257 -14.82 2.28 1.04
C PHE A 257 -14.02 3.53 1.34
N LEU A 258 -12.92 3.37 2.07
CA LEU A 258 -11.90 4.41 2.19
C LEU A 258 -10.87 4.23 1.07
N ILE A 259 -10.72 5.22 0.20
CA ILE A 259 -9.96 5.12 -1.05
C ILE A 259 -8.87 6.19 -1.07
N CYS A 260 -7.64 5.82 -1.45
CA CYS A 260 -6.54 6.75 -1.67
C CYS A 260 -6.19 6.80 -3.16
N TYR A 261 -6.62 7.86 -3.83
CA TYR A 261 -6.40 8.07 -5.26
C TYR A 261 -5.48 9.29 -5.46
N LYS A 262 -4.33 9.08 -6.11
CA LYS A 262 -3.31 10.13 -6.34
C LYS A 262 -2.90 10.89 -5.07
N GLY A 263 -2.78 10.18 -3.95
CA GLY A 263 -2.41 10.73 -2.65
C GLY A 263 -3.53 11.49 -1.92
N LYS A 264 -4.76 11.47 -2.45
CA LYS A 264 -5.94 12.12 -1.87
C LYS A 264 -6.90 11.07 -1.36
N TRP A 265 -7.44 11.27 -0.16
CA TRP A 265 -8.37 10.33 0.46
C TRP A 265 -9.82 10.70 0.12
N GLY A 266 -10.63 9.70 -0.19
CA GLY A 266 -12.06 9.82 -0.37
C GLY A 266 -12.81 8.68 0.29
N VAL A 267 -14.07 8.90 0.60
CA VAL A 267 -15.00 7.86 1.07
C VAL A 267 -16.11 7.67 0.04
N LEU A 268 -16.24 6.44 -0.46
CA LEU A 268 -17.32 6.02 -1.34
C LEU A 268 -18.28 5.14 -0.55
N GLU A 269 -19.56 5.49 -0.60
CA GLU A 269 -20.64 4.84 0.15
C GLU A 269 -21.64 4.22 -0.81
N VAL A 270 -22.13 3.02 -0.49
CA VAL A 270 -23.10 2.27 -1.29
C VAL A 270 -24.47 2.37 -0.64
N ASP A 271 -25.35 3.17 -1.25
CA ASP A 271 -26.68 3.49 -0.71
C ASP A 271 -27.65 2.32 -0.98
N GLY A 272 -28.06 1.62 0.09
CA GLY A 272 -28.97 0.47 0.01
C GLY A 272 -30.46 0.87 0.11
N PRO A 273 -31.42 -0.03 -0.16
CA PRO A 273 -32.85 0.31 -0.25
C PRO A 273 -33.56 0.66 1.08
N TYR A 274 -32.85 0.93 2.18
CA TYR A 274 -33.43 1.12 3.52
C TYR A 274 -32.90 2.36 4.28
N HIS A 275 -32.95 3.54 3.67
CA HIS A 275 -32.63 4.81 4.34
C HIS A 275 -33.89 5.46 4.95
N THR A 276 -34.03 5.37 6.28
CA THR A 276 -35.01 6.15 7.04
C THR A 276 -34.54 7.59 7.25
N ALA A 277 -35.45 8.52 7.56
CA ALA A 277 -35.13 9.94 7.73
C ALA A 277 -34.15 10.22 8.89
N GLU A 278 -34.20 9.42 9.96
CA GLU A 278 -33.30 9.54 11.13
C GLU A 278 -31.86 9.15 10.79
N ARG A 279 -31.69 8.11 9.97
CA ARG A 279 -30.38 7.64 9.50
C ARG A 279 -29.64 8.72 8.72
N ARG A 280 -30.36 9.56 7.97
CA ARG A 280 -29.79 10.67 7.18
C ARG A 280 -29.09 11.74 8.04
N VAL A 281 -29.57 12.00 9.26
CA VAL A 281 -28.97 13.03 10.13
C VAL A 281 -27.65 12.54 10.72
N GLU A 282 -27.62 11.30 11.21
CA GLU A 282 -26.39 10.68 11.72
C GLU A 282 -25.35 10.50 10.61
N GLU A 283 -25.81 10.15 9.41
CA GLU A 283 -25.02 10.03 8.21
C GLU A 283 -24.39 11.35 7.75
N GLN A 284 -25.15 12.45 7.73
CA GLN A 284 -24.62 13.78 7.42
C GLN A 284 -23.58 14.24 8.43
N GLU A 285 -23.80 13.96 9.72
CA GLU A 285 -22.82 14.29 10.75
C GLU A 285 -21.53 13.46 10.59
N ARG A 286 -21.65 12.17 10.25
CA ARG A 286 -20.50 11.32 9.93
C ARG A 286 -19.70 11.89 8.76
N GLU A 287 -20.36 12.28 7.67
CA GLU A 287 -19.71 12.85 6.49
C GLU A 287 -18.96 14.15 6.83
N ARG A 288 -19.55 15.01 7.66
CA ARG A 288 -18.86 16.22 8.16
C ARG A 288 -17.62 15.88 8.96
N ILE A 289 -17.66 14.86 9.81
CA ILE A 289 -16.51 14.42 10.60
C ILE A 289 -15.37 13.96 9.70
N PHE A 290 -15.65 13.17 8.66
CA PHE A 290 -14.65 12.79 7.65
C PHE A 290 -14.02 14.03 6.97
N LYS A 291 -14.85 14.98 6.54
CA LYS A 291 -14.40 16.23 5.91
C LYS A 291 -13.50 17.08 6.80
N ILE A 292 -13.86 17.26 8.08
CA ILE A 292 -13.04 18.01 9.05
C ILE A 292 -11.68 17.31 9.31
N ASN A 293 -11.62 15.99 9.17
CA ASN A 293 -10.39 15.21 9.30
C ASN A 293 -9.60 15.08 7.98
N GLY A 294 -9.87 15.95 6.99
CA GLY A 294 -9.06 16.08 5.78
C GLY A 294 -9.48 15.21 4.60
N ILE A 295 -10.60 14.47 4.71
CA ILE A 295 -11.19 13.67 3.63
C ILE A 295 -12.26 14.52 2.92
N LYS A 296 -11.86 15.27 1.89
CA LYS A 296 -12.72 16.30 1.29
C LYS A 296 -13.89 15.74 0.48
N VAL A 297 -13.75 14.50 -0.01
CA VAL A 297 -14.76 13.85 -0.85
C VAL A 297 -15.34 12.66 -0.10
N VAL A 298 -16.62 12.74 0.18
CA VAL A 298 -17.42 11.68 0.81
C VAL A 298 -18.71 11.64 0.02
N GLU A 299 -18.88 10.62 -0.81
CA GLU A 299 -19.95 10.56 -1.81
C GLU A 299 -20.68 9.22 -1.80
N ARG A 300 -21.99 9.29 -2.04
CA ARG A 300 -22.90 8.16 -2.04
C ARG A 300 -23.34 7.80 -3.44
N PHE A 301 -23.41 6.51 -3.71
CA PHE A 301 -23.90 5.98 -4.97
C PHE A 301 -24.98 4.94 -4.72
N ASP A 302 -26.05 5.03 -5.50
CA ASP A 302 -27.16 4.08 -5.49
C ASP A 302 -26.67 2.63 -5.68
N ALA A 303 -27.17 1.69 -4.86
CA ALA A 303 -26.72 0.30 -4.87
C ALA A 303 -27.03 -0.44 -6.18
N GLU A 304 -28.14 -0.12 -6.87
CA GLU A 304 -28.46 -0.74 -8.16
C GLU A 304 -27.44 -0.28 -9.21
N ARG A 305 -27.10 1.02 -9.23
CA ARG A 305 -26.05 1.56 -10.10
C ARG A 305 -24.68 0.96 -9.77
N CYS A 306 -24.31 0.88 -8.49
CA CYS A 306 -23.07 0.25 -8.04
C CYS A 306 -22.97 -1.22 -8.46
N TYR A 307 -24.09 -1.94 -8.51
CA TYR A 307 -24.10 -3.36 -8.91
C TYR A 307 -23.97 -3.52 -10.43
N ASN A 308 -24.73 -2.72 -11.18
CA ASN A 308 -24.83 -2.85 -12.63
C ASN A 308 -23.66 -2.19 -13.38
N ASN A 309 -23.13 -1.07 -12.88
CA ASN A 309 -22.10 -0.26 -13.55
C ASN A 309 -20.97 0.16 -12.59
N PRO A 310 -20.29 -0.78 -11.90
CA PRO A 310 -19.32 -0.46 -10.86
C PRO A 310 -18.10 0.32 -11.37
N ASP A 311 -17.61 0.02 -12.58
CA ASP A 311 -16.44 0.72 -13.15
C ASP A 311 -16.73 2.19 -13.45
N GLU A 312 -17.92 2.51 -13.95
CA GLU A 312 -18.34 3.89 -14.20
C GLU A 312 -18.44 4.69 -12.90
N VAL A 313 -19.00 4.08 -11.85
CA VAL A 313 -19.10 4.67 -10.51
C VAL A 313 -17.70 4.99 -9.96
N VAL A 314 -16.76 4.04 -10.04
CA VAL A 314 -15.38 4.25 -9.58
C VAL A 314 -14.69 5.38 -10.34
N GLN A 315 -14.83 5.44 -11.67
CA GLN A 315 -14.24 6.52 -12.47
C GLN A 315 -14.86 7.89 -12.19
N GLU A 316 -16.17 7.95 -11.96
CA GLU A 316 -16.85 9.16 -11.53
C GLU A 316 -16.33 9.64 -10.17
N PHE A 317 -16.21 8.72 -9.21
CA PHE A 317 -15.69 9.04 -7.88
C PHE A 317 -14.24 9.56 -7.92
N PHE A 318 -13.38 9.01 -8.78
CA PHE A 318 -12.03 9.53 -8.98
C PHE A 318 -12.02 10.97 -9.50
N LYS A 319 -12.91 11.33 -10.43
CA LYS A 319 -13.06 12.72 -10.89
C LYS A 319 -13.50 13.64 -9.76
N MET A 320 -14.40 13.18 -8.89
CA MET A 320 -14.82 13.94 -7.71
C MET A 320 -13.65 14.20 -6.76
N ILE A 321 -12.80 13.19 -6.49
CA ILE A 321 -11.56 13.36 -5.70
C ILE A 321 -10.63 14.41 -6.32
N GLU A 322 -10.48 14.40 -7.65
CA GLU A 322 -9.64 15.39 -8.33
C GLU A 322 -10.19 16.81 -8.15
N ILE A 323 -11.49 17.01 -8.37
CA ILE A 323 -12.17 18.31 -8.25
C ILE A 323 -12.18 18.79 -6.79
N GLY A 324 -12.59 17.95 -5.84
CA GLY A 324 -12.76 18.34 -4.43
C GLY A 324 -11.46 18.73 -3.71
N TYR A 325 -10.31 18.40 -4.30
CA TYR A 325 -8.98 18.76 -3.82
C TYR A 325 -8.22 19.71 -4.75
N SER A 326 -8.85 20.20 -5.82
CA SER A 326 -8.32 21.31 -6.63
C SER A 326 -8.49 22.63 -5.90
#